data_AF-A0ABD4XI45-F1
#
_entry.id   AF-A0ABD4XI45-F1
#
_cell.length_a   1.000
_cell.length_b   1.000
_cell.length_c   1.000
_cell.angle_alpha   90.00
_cell.angle_beta   90.00
_cell.angle_gamma   90.00
#
_symmetry.space_group_name_H-M   'P 1'
#
loop_
_entity.id
_entity.type
_entity.pdbx_description
1 polymer ?
#
loop_
_entity_poly.entity_id
_entity_poly.type
_entity_poly.pdbx_seq_one_letter_code
_entity_poly.pdbx_strand_id
1 'polypeptide(L)'
;MLAIDQLKTINRVPHDTTNYIYVAFDGTFSTIKAFAETQADLHKQVLAKQAQKAEIFWLGRLSKTAWSEIIVGLRAGNRLQDLIVIETVRGRR
;
A
#
# COMPACT_ATOMS: atom_id res chain seq x y z
N MET A 1 17.61 1.09 -31.82
CA MET A 1 17.71 1.49 -30.41
C MET A 1 16.40 1.09 -29.75
N LEU A 2 16.43 0.09 -28.87
CA LEU A 2 15.22 -0.49 -28.28
C LEU A 2 14.72 0.44 -27.16
N ALA A 3 13.41 0.44 -26.86
CA ALA A 3 12.85 1.20 -25.73
C ALA A 3 13.52 0.86 -24.37
N ILE A 4 14.18 -0.29 -24.29
CA ILE A 4 15.01 -0.72 -23.16
C ILE A 4 16.22 0.21 -22.93
N ASP A 5 16.79 0.81 -23.98
CA ASP A 5 17.93 1.71 -23.85
C ASP A 5 17.57 3.01 -23.11
N GLN A 6 16.28 3.39 -23.07
CA GLN A 6 15.77 4.56 -22.35
C GLN A 6 15.51 4.32 -20.85
N LEU A 7 15.57 3.07 -20.37
CA LEU A 7 15.42 2.76 -18.93
C LEU A 7 16.68 3.13 -18.11
N LYS A 8 17.76 3.59 -18.75
CA LYS A 8 19.06 3.88 -18.12
C LYS A 8 19.09 5.11 -17.21
N THR A 9 17.99 5.86 -17.08
CA THR A 9 17.98 7.01 -16.15
C THR A 9 16.63 7.15 -15.45
N ILE A 10 16.12 6.05 -14.91
CA ILE A 10 15.25 6.18 -13.73
C ILE A 10 16.18 6.69 -12.62
N ASN A 11 16.12 7.99 -12.34
CA ASN A 11 16.64 8.54 -11.09
C ASN A 11 15.94 7.80 -9.96
N ARG A 12 16.58 6.74 -9.46
CA ARG A 12 16.18 6.07 -8.23
C ARG A 12 16.42 7.10 -7.14
N VAL A 13 15.42 7.94 -6.89
CA VAL A 13 15.32 8.69 -5.64
C VAL A 13 15.58 7.65 -4.55
N PRO A 14 16.56 7.86 -3.65
CA PRO A 14 16.82 6.94 -2.56
C PRO A 14 15.49 6.61 -1.92
N HIS A 15 15.04 5.37 -2.10
CA HIS A 15 13.75 4.95 -1.59
C HIS A 15 13.97 4.80 -0.10
N ASP A 16 13.59 5.83 0.66
CA ASP A 16 13.60 5.77 2.11
C ASP A 16 12.54 4.77 2.55
N THR A 17 12.90 3.49 2.51
CA THR A 17 12.04 2.36 2.86
C THR A 17 11.85 2.25 4.36
N THR A 18 12.65 2.96 5.16
CA THR A 18 12.68 2.81 6.61
C THR A 18 11.49 3.49 7.29
N ASN A 19 10.82 4.42 6.60
CA ASN A 19 9.76 5.26 7.13
C ASN A 19 8.34 4.86 6.73
N TYR A 20 8.17 3.75 6.01
CA TYR A 20 6.86 3.32 5.53
C TYR A 20 6.46 1.92 6.04
N ILE A 21 5.15 1.71 6.13
CA ILE A 21 4.51 0.41 6.23
C ILE A 21 3.75 0.16 4.94
N TYR A 22 3.94 -1.00 4.36
CA TYR A 22 3.23 -1.44 3.16
C TYR A 22 1.94 -2.11 3.60
N VAL A 23 0.83 -1.75 2.96
CA VAL A 23 -0.51 -2.21 3.33
C VAL A 23 -1.26 -2.72 2.11
N ALA A 24 -2.08 -3.76 2.30
CA ALA A 24 -3.02 -4.26 1.32
C ALA A 24 -4.45 -4.08 1.84
N PHE A 25 -5.28 -3.41 1.07
CA PHE A 25 -6.71 -3.21 1.35
C PHE A 25 -7.57 -4.17 0.54
N ASP A 26 -8.80 -4.41 0.99
CA ASP A 26 -9.83 -5.01 0.15
C ASP A 26 -10.22 -4.12 -1.03
N GLY A 27 -10.96 -4.68 -1.99
CA GLY A 27 -11.45 -3.96 -3.17
C GLY A 27 -12.29 -2.72 -2.87
N THR A 28 -12.83 -2.59 -1.65
CA THR A 28 -13.65 -1.48 -1.18
C THR A 28 -12.91 -0.49 -0.28
N PHE A 29 -11.62 -0.72 0.00
CA PHE A 29 -10.80 0.07 0.93
C PHE A 29 -11.35 0.21 2.37
N SER A 30 -12.26 -0.67 2.74
CA SER A 30 -12.88 -0.69 4.07
C SER A 30 -12.03 -1.42 5.09
N THR A 31 -11.15 -2.33 4.64
CA THR A 31 -10.40 -3.21 5.54
C THR A 31 -8.94 -3.33 5.11
N ILE A 32 -8.01 -3.24 6.07
CA ILE A 32 -6.63 -3.66 5.87
C ILE A 32 -6.57 -5.19 6.00
N LYS A 33 -6.19 -5.86 4.92
CA LYS A 33 -6.14 -7.33 4.83
C LYS A 33 -4.77 -7.92 5.13
N ALA A 34 -3.72 -7.14 4.91
CA ALA A 34 -2.34 -7.48 5.22
C ALA A 34 -1.49 -6.20 5.35
N PHE A 35 -0.40 -6.29 6.11
CA PHE A 35 0.61 -5.24 6.18
C PHE A 35 2.00 -5.85 6.40
N ALA A 36 3.04 -5.13 5.98
CA ALA A 36 4.43 -5.54 6.20
C ALA A 36 5.37 -4.33 6.19
N GLU A 37 6.54 -4.48 6.82
CA GLU A 37 7.59 -3.46 6.79
C GLU A 37 8.30 -3.38 5.44
N THR A 38 8.25 -4.45 4.65
CA THR A 38 8.83 -4.49 3.31
C THR A 38 7.77 -4.81 2.25
N GLN A 39 7.94 -4.25 1.06
CA GLN A 39 7.06 -4.55 -0.07
C GLN A 39 7.11 -6.04 -0.46
N ALA A 40 8.28 -6.67 -0.34
CA ALA A 40 8.47 -8.07 -0.71
C ALA A 40 7.67 -9.01 0.20
N ASP A 41 7.66 -8.73 1.51
CA ASP A 41 6.90 -9.54 2.47
C ASP A 41 5.39 -9.31 2.31
N LEU A 42 4.95 -8.08 2.06
CA LEU A 42 3.54 -7.83 1.74
C LEU A 42 3.11 -8.63 0.50
N HIS A 43 3.93 -8.64 -0.55
CA HIS A 43 3.62 -9.34 -1.78
C HIS A 43 3.47 -10.86 -1.55
N LYS A 44 4.38 -11.48 -0.78
CA LYS A 44 4.25 -12.89 -0.40
C LYS A 44 2.94 -13.17 0.33
N GLN A 45 2.56 -12.31 1.29
CA GLN A 45 1.31 -12.47 2.04
C GLN A 45 0.08 -12.34 1.13
N VAL A 46 0.08 -11.38 0.20
CA VAL A 46 -1.03 -11.17 -0.76
C VAL A 46 -1.18 -12.36 -1.70
N LEU A 47 -0.08 -12.86 -2.27
CA LEU A 47 -0.11 -14.05 -3.14
C LEU A 47 -0.65 -15.29 -2.41
N ALA A 48 -0.21 -15.50 -1.16
CA ALA A 48 -0.71 -16.60 -0.35
C ALA A 48 -2.22 -16.48 -0.08
N LYS A 49 -2.73 -15.27 0.16
CA LYS A 49 -4.17 -15.02 0.31
C LYS A 49 -4.93 -15.23 -1.00
N GLN A 50 -4.41 -14.74 -2.12
CA GLN A 50 -5.03 -14.93 -3.43
C GLN A 50 -5.12 -16.40 -3.84
N ALA A 51 -4.13 -17.21 -3.48
CA ALA A 51 -4.15 -18.65 -3.69
C ALA A 51 -5.26 -19.36 -2.90
N GLN A 52 -5.65 -18.82 -1.74
CA GLN A 52 -6.74 -19.36 -0.93
C GLN A 52 -8.11 -18.85 -1.40
N LYS A 53 -8.19 -17.58 -1.80
CA LYS A 53 -9.42 -16.94 -2.25
C LYS A 53 -9.09 -15.83 -3.25
N ALA A 54 -9.69 -15.88 -4.43
CA ALA A 54 -9.60 -14.81 -5.41
C ALA A 54 -10.25 -13.53 -4.85
N GLU A 55 -9.41 -12.62 -4.36
CA GLU A 55 -9.79 -11.30 -3.83
C GLU A 55 -8.93 -10.23 -4.50
N ILE A 56 -9.56 -9.11 -4.84
CA ILE A 56 -8.87 -7.93 -5.38
C ILE A 56 -8.27 -7.17 -4.20
N PHE A 57 -6.96 -6.91 -4.28
CA PHE A 57 -6.23 -6.13 -3.29
C PHE A 57 -5.74 -4.83 -3.88
N TRP A 58 -5.94 -3.74 -3.15
CA TRP A 58 -5.27 -2.47 -3.42
C TRP A 58 -4.01 -2.38 -2.55
N LEU A 59 -2.86 -2.19 -3.18
CA LEU A 59 -1.59 -2.07 -2.48
C LEU A 59 -1.22 -0.59 -2.28
N GLY A 60 -0.84 -0.24 -1.06
CA GLY A 60 -0.43 1.11 -0.70
C GLY A 60 0.76 1.11 0.24
N ARG A 61 1.26 2.31 0.50
CA ARG A 61 2.26 2.58 1.54
C ARG A 61 1.76 3.71 2.42
N LEU A 62 1.96 3.58 3.72
CA LEU A 62 1.64 4.58 4.72
C LEU A 62 2.92 4.96 5.44
N SER A 63 3.08 6.23 5.81
CA SER A 63 4.17 6.60 6.72
C SER A 63 3.97 5.89 8.06
N LYS A 64 5.05 5.56 8.77
CA LYS A 64 4.98 4.94 10.11
C LYS A 64 4.19 5.80 11.12
N THR A 65 4.26 7.12 10.97
CA THR A 65 3.46 8.07 11.76
C THR A 65 1.97 7.91 11.48
N ALA A 66 1.55 7.98 10.21
CA ALA A 66 0.15 7.81 9.83
C ALA A 66 -0.37 6.40 10.21
N TRP A 67 0.46 5.38 10.05
CA TRP A 67 0.14 4.02 10.50
C TRP A 67 -0.18 3.96 12.00
N SER A 68 0.65 4.61 12.82
CA SER A 68 0.45 4.64 14.28
C SER A 68 -0.89 5.30 14.64
N GLU A 69 -1.21 6.43 14.00
CA GLU A 69 -2.48 7.15 14.19
C GLU A 69 -3.68 6.28 13.79
N ILE A 70 -3.60 5.62 12.63
CA ILE A 70 -4.65 4.70 12.16
C ILE A 70 -4.88 3.57 13.15
N ILE A 71 -3.81 2.93 13.66
CA ILE A 71 -3.94 1.82 14.61
C ILE A 71 -4.57 2.27 15.93
N VAL A 72 -4.23 3.47 16.43
CA VAL A 72 -4.87 4.05 17.61
C VAL A 72 -6.36 4.29 17.35
N GLY A 73 -6.71 4.88 16.21
CA GLY A 73 -8.11 5.12 15.82
C GLY A 73 -8.93 3.84 15.69
N LEU A 74 -8.38 2.80 15.07
CA LEU A 74 -9.04 1.50 14.93
C LEU A 74 -9.27 0.85 16.30
N ARG A 75 -8.31 0.95 17.23
CA ARG A 75 -8.46 0.44 18.61
C ARG A 75 -9.52 1.21 19.41
N ALA A 76 -9.74 2.48 19.08
CA ALA A 76 -10.81 3.29 19.66
C ALA A 76 -12.20 2.95 19.07
N GLY A 77 -12.28 2.03 18.10
CA GLY A 77 -13.54 1.60 17.47
C GLY A 77 -13.96 2.41 16.24
N ASN A 78 -13.10 3.30 15.75
CA ASN A 78 -13.37 4.06 14.52
C ASN A 78 -13.28 3.14 13.29
N ARG A 79 -14.02 3.49 12.23
CA ARG A 79 -13.93 2.76 10.96
C ARG A 79 -12.72 3.25 10.18
N LEU A 80 -12.09 2.37 9.40
CA LEU A 80 -10.92 2.73 8.60
C LEU A 80 -11.21 3.92 7.66
N GLN A 81 -12.38 3.94 7.03
CA GLN A 81 -12.85 5.02 6.15
C GLN A 81 -12.96 6.40 6.84
N ASP A 82 -13.03 6.44 8.16
CA ASP A 82 -13.05 7.69 8.93
C ASP A 82 -11.62 8.17 9.25
N LEU A 83 -10.63 7.27 9.12
CA LEU A 83 -9.22 7.49 9.44
C LEU A 83 -8.35 7.73 8.21
N ILE A 84 -8.80 7.28 7.03
CA ILE A 84 -8.11 7.48 5.77
C ILE A 84 -9.04 8.12 4.74
N VAL A 85 -8.52 9.12 4.03
CA VAL A 85 -9.19 9.68 2.84
C VAL A 85 -8.46 9.15 1.62
N ILE A 86 -9.22 8.53 0.71
CA ILE A 86 -8.69 8.00 -0.54
C ILE A 86 -9.17 8.89 -1.66
N GLU A 87 -8.26 9.69 -2.20
CA GLU A 87 -8.53 10.52 -3.36
C GLU A 87 -8.04 9.83 -4.63
N THR A 88 -8.93 9.70 -5.60
CA THR A 88 -8.53 9.26 -6.94
C THR A 88 -7.85 10.44 -7.63
N VAL A 89 -6.53 10.33 -7.84
CA VAL A 89 -5.81 11.31 -8.65
C VAL A 89 -6.28 11.15 -10.10
N ARG A 90 -7.23 11.97 -10.54
CA ARG A 90 -7.52 12.12 -11.97
C ARG A 90 -6.32 12.82 -12.59
N GLY A 91 -5.49 12.07 -13.33
CA GLY A 91 -4.42 12.65 -14.12
C GLY A 91 -4.96 13.79 -14.96
N ARG A 92 -4.35 14.98 -14.87
CA ARG A 92 -4.64 16.07 -15.80
C ARG A 92 -4.33 15.53 -17.20
N ARG A 93 -5.37 15.44 -18.03
CA ARG A 93 -5.24 15.17 -19.47
C ARG A 93 -4.47 16.29 -20.14
#